data_AF-A0A9D2L9Q8-F1
#
_entry.id   AF-A0A9D2L9Q8-F1
#
_cell.length_a   1.000
_cell.length_b   1.000
_cell.length_c   1.000
_cell.angle_alpha   90.00
_cell.angle_beta   90.00
_cell.angle_gamma   90.00
#
_symmetry.space_group_name_H-M   'P 1'
#
loop_
_entity.id
_entity.type
_entity.pdbx_description
1 polymer ?
#
loop_
_entity_poly.entity_id
_entity_poly.type
_entity_poly.pdbx_seq_one_letter_code
_entity_poly.pdbx_strand_id
1 'polypeptide(L)' 'SHLVIVSEEASDNTKKMFTNMCAYYKVPIVLFGTKDELGHAMGKEFRASLSVEDAGFAKSMAALMNINGGSVNESK' A
#
# COMPACT_ATOMS: atom_id res chain seq x y z
N SER A 1 -3.37 8.40 7.42
CA SER A 1 -3.39 7.19 6.58
C SER A 1 -3.56 5.94 7.40
N HIS A 2 -4.49 5.07 7.01
CA HIS A 2 -4.77 3.78 7.65
C HIS A 2 -4.23 2.58 6.87
N LEU A 3 -3.93 2.74 5.58
CA LEU A 3 -3.28 1.74 4.73
C LEU A 3 -2.50 2.44 3.61
N VAL A 4 -1.32 1.94 3.28
CA VAL A 4 -0.52 2.41 2.14
C VAL A 4 -0.33 1.26 1.17
N ILE A 5 -0.57 1.49 -0.12
CA ILE A 5 -0.29 0.53 -1.18
C ILE A 5 0.76 1.13 -2.10
N VAL A 6 1.80 0.38 -2.42
CA VAL A 6 2.86 0.79 -3.34
C VAL A 6 2.90 -0.22 -4.49
N SER A 7 3.07 0.27 -5.71
CA SER A 7 3.17 -0.61 -6.88
C SER A 7 4.41 -1.50 -6.77
N GLU A 8 4.29 -2.73 -7.26
CA GLU A 8 5.41 -3.66 -7.39
C GLU A 8 6.45 -3.19 -8.41
N GLU A 9 6.07 -2.31 -9.33
CA GLU A 9 6.96 -1.65 -10.30
C GLU A 9 7.60 -0.35 -9.78
N ALA A 10 7.31 0.03 -8.52
CA ALA A 10 8.04 1.11 -7.88
C ALA A 10 9.53 0.74 -7.72
N SER A 11 10.41 1.74 -7.76
CA SER A 11 11.84 1.50 -7.55
C SER A 11 12.11 1.01 -6.12
N ASP A 12 13.21 0.29 -5.92
CA ASP A 12 13.57 -0.21 -4.58
C ASP A 12 13.76 0.93 -3.58
N ASN A 13 14.28 2.08 -4.03
CA ASN A 13 14.38 3.28 -3.18
C ASN A 13 13.00 3.77 -2.74
N THR A 14 12.02 3.80 -3.63
CA THR A 14 10.64 4.16 -3.29
C THR A 14 10.05 3.16 -2.31
N LYS A 15 10.15 1.85 -2.60
CA LYS A 15 9.64 0.81 -1.69
C LYS A 15 10.25 0.93 -0.30
N LYS A 16 11.58 1.06 -0.20
CA LYS A 16 12.29 1.25 1.08
C LYS A 16 11.85 2.52 1.82
N MET A 17 11.73 3.66 1.11
CA MET A 17 11.30 4.91 1.71
C MET A 17 9.89 4.80 2.30
N PHE A 18 8.94 4.23 1.56
CA PHE A 18 7.57 4.03 2.04
C PHE A 18 7.51 3.02 3.17
N THR A 19 8.23 1.90 3.09
CA THR A 19 8.31 0.91 4.17
C THR A 19 8.88 1.51 5.45
N ASN A 20 9.96 2.29 5.37
CA ASN A 20 10.56 2.94 6.54
C ASN A 20 9.59 3.93 7.19
N MET A 21 8.87 4.72 6.39
CA MET A 21 7.87 5.64 6.91
C MET A 21 6.69 4.92 7.54
N CYS A 22 6.15 3.90 6.86
CA CYS A 22 5.03 3.12 7.37
C CYS A 22 5.42 2.37 8.66
N ALA A 23 6.64 1.85 8.76
CA ALA A 23 7.17 1.24 9.98
C ALA A 23 7.25 2.26 11.14
N TYR A 24 7.76 3.48 10.88
CA TYR A 24 7.86 4.52 11.89
C TYR A 24 6.49 4.98 12.41
N TYR A 25 5.54 5.22 11.52
CA TYR A 25 4.18 5.66 11.86
C TYR A 25 3.23 4.51 12.23
N LYS A 26 3.70 3.25 12.20
CA LYS A 26 2.92 2.03 12.45
C LYS A 26 1.67 1.92 11.57
N VAL A 27 1.82 2.26 10.29
CA VAL A 27 0.77 2.14 9.27
C VAL A 27 1.05 0.89 8.43
N PRO A 28 0.04 0.05 8.13
CA PRO A 28 0.24 -1.10 7.27
C PRO A 28 0.58 -0.67 5.84
N ILE A 29 1.53 -1.38 5.23
CA ILE A 29 1.97 -1.19 3.86
C ILE A 29 1.82 -2.49 3.07
N VAL A 30 1.33 -2.38 1.83
CA VAL A 30 1.19 -3.50 0.90
C VAL A 30 1.89 -3.16 -0.42
N LEU A 31 2.65 -4.10 -0.96
CA LEU A 31 3.15 -4.01 -2.33
C LEU A 31 2.16 -4.74 -3.24
N PHE A 32 1.51 -4.03 -4.16
CA PHE A 32 0.49 -4.63 -5.01
C PHE A 32 0.30 -3.84 -6.32
N GLY A 33 0.22 -4.57 -7.43
CA GLY A 33 -0.21 -4.05 -8.72
C GLY A 33 0.85 -3.19 -9.44
N THR A 34 0.52 -2.86 -10.68
CA THR A 34 1.31 -2.00 -11.57
C THR A 34 1.02 -0.52 -11.34
N LYS A 35 1.88 0.37 -11.84
CA LYS A 35 1.63 1.82 -11.73
C LYS A 35 0.39 2.25 -12.50
N ASP A 36 0.10 1.56 -13.60
CA ASP A 36 -1.06 1.78 -14.46
C ASP A 36 -2.34 1.38 -13.72
N GLU A 37 -2.40 0.15 -13.19
CA GLU A 37 -3.58 -0.34 -12.44
C GLU A 37 -3.91 0.55 -11.24
N LEU A 38 -2.89 0.95 -10.46
CA LEU A 38 -3.08 1.85 -9.32
C LEU A 38 -3.51 3.25 -9.77
N GLY A 39 -2.97 3.75 -10.88
CA GLY A 39 -3.39 5.01 -11.48
C GLY A 39 -4.85 4.96 -11.89
N HIS A 40 -5.21 3.97 -12.70
CA HIS A 40 -6.54 3.80 -13.27
C HIS A 40 -7.61 3.62 -12.18
N ALA A 41 -7.31 2.84 -11.14
CA ALA A 41 -8.20 2.68 -9.98
C ALA A 41 -8.50 4.00 -9.25
N MET A 42 -7.60 4.99 -9.34
CA MET A 42 -7.76 6.34 -8.78
C MET A 42 -8.24 7.38 -9.81
N GLY A 43 -8.59 6.98 -11.04
CA GLY A 43 -8.92 7.90 -12.12
C GLY A 43 -7.74 8.77 -12.59
N LYS A 44 -6.53 8.22 -12.50
CA LYS A 44 -5.27 8.82 -12.97
C LYS A 44 -4.62 7.93 -14.02
N GLU A 45 -3.68 8.48 -14.78
CA GLU A 45 -2.97 7.72 -15.82
C GLU A 45 -1.93 6.77 -15.21
N PHE A 46 -1.15 7.23 -14.23
CA PHE A 46 -0.19 6.39 -13.52
C PHE A 46 -0.05 6.81 -12.06
N ARG A 47 0.12 5.83 -11.17
CA ARG A 47 0.46 6.11 -9.77
C ARG A 47 1.30 4.99 -9.16
N ALA A 48 2.46 5.35 -8.63
CA ALA A 48 3.35 4.38 -7.96
C ALA A 48 2.96 4.03 -6.52
N SER A 49 2.05 4.78 -5.90
CA SER A 49 1.62 4.55 -4.52
C SER A 49 0.29 5.25 -4.21
N LEU A 50 -0.48 4.71 -3.28
CA LEU A 50 -1.72 5.30 -2.79
C LEU A 50 -1.80 5.17 -1.27
N SER A 51 -2.42 6.16 -0.61
CA SER A 51 -2.76 6.09 0.79
C SER A 51 -4.28 6.09 0.95
N VAL A 52 -4.76 5.23 1.84
CA VAL A 52 -6.16 5.17 2.24
C VAL A 52 -6.30 5.95 3.55
N GLU A 53 -7.09 7.02 3.53
CA GLU A 53 -7.32 7.87 4.69
C GLU A 53 -8.57 7.48 5.48
N ASP A 54 -9.45 6.65 4.93
CA ASP A 54 -10.63 6.14 5.62
C ASP A 54 -10.35 4.78 6.29
N ALA A 55 -10.61 4.69 7.59
CA ALA A 55 -10.34 3.48 8.37
C ALA A 55 -11.25 2.30 7.99
N GLY A 56 -12.52 2.57 7.67
CA GLY A 56 -13.49 1.53 7.29
C GLY A 56 -13.11 0.90 5.96
N PHE A 57 -12.77 1.74 4.98
CA PHE A 57 -12.33 1.32 3.66
C PHE A 57 -11.00 0.58 3.74
N ALA A 58 -10.03 1.09 4.49
CA ALA A 58 -8.75 0.39 4.71
C ALA A 58 -8.95 -1.01 5.29
N LYS A 59 -9.85 -1.16 6.27
CA LYS A 59 -10.19 -2.45 6.88
C LYS A 59 -10.83 -3.41 5.87
N SER A 60 -11.78 -2.94 5.08
CA SER A 60 -12.43 -3.73 4.03
C SER A 60 -11.45 -4.14 2.93
N MET A 61 -10.56 -3.23 2.50
CA MET A 61 -9.52 -3.53 1.51
C MET A 61 -8.53 -4.58 2.04
N ALA A 62 -8.05 -4.42 3.27
CA ALA A 62 -7.15 -5.39 3.89
C ALA A 62 -7.79 -6.78 4.02
N ALA A 63 -9.10 -6.84 4.32
CA ALA A 63 -9.84 -8.10 4.36
C ALA A 63 -10.00 -8.74 2.97
N LEU A 64 -10.34 -7.94 1.94
CA LEU A 64 -10.49 -8.43 0.56
C LEU A 64 -9.17 -8.87 -0.07
N MET A 65 -8.06 -8.21 0.29
CA MET A 65 -6.71 -8.58 -0.10
C MET A 65 -6.22 -9.87 0.59
N ASN A 66 -7.08 -10.53 1.37
CA ASN A 66 -6.93 -11.89 1.87
C ASN A 66 -5.57 -12.13 2.52
N ILE A 67 -5.28 -11.36 3.57
CA ILE A 67 -4.12 -11.59 4.44
C ILE A 67 -4.32 -12.90 5.22
N ASN A 68 -4.03 -14.00 4.54
CA ASN A 68 -3.44 -15.22 5.06
C ASN A 68 -2.04 -15.46 4.43
N GLY A 69 -1.42 -14.44 3.82
CA GLY A 69 -0.11 -14.61 3.16
C GLY A 69 0.55 -13.38 2.54
N GLY A 70 -0.07 -12.20 2.54
CA GLY A 70 0.63 -10.96 2.17
C GLY A 70 1.31 -10.39 3.41
N SER A 71 2.64 -10.46 3.49
CA SER A 71 3.47 -9.99 4.60
C SER A 71 3.02 -8.63 5.14
N VAL A 72 2.16 -8.65 6.16
CA VAL A 72 2.10 -7.59 7.14
C VAL A 72 3.41 -7.73 7.90
N ASN A 73 4.40 -6.90 7.54
CA ASN A 73 5.49 -6.59 8.44
C ASN A 73 4.88 -5.89 9.66
N GLU A 74 4.29 -6.67 10.55
CA GLU A 74 4.08 -6.31 11.94
C GLU A 74 5.48 -6.21 12.55
N SER A 75 6.10 -5.05 12.40
CA SER A 75 7.25 -4.69 13.20
C SER A 75 6.78 -4.56 14.65
N LYS A 76 7.03 -5.62 15.44
CA LYS A 76 7.04 -5.57 16.90
C LYS A 76 8.05 -4.55 17.39
#